data_AF-A0A147EKU4-F1
#
_entry.id   AF-A0A147EKU4-F1
#
_cell.length_a   1.000
_cell.length_b   1.000
_cell.length_c   1.000
_cell.angle_alpha   90.00
_cell.angle_beta   90.00
_cell.angle_gamma   90.00
#
_symmetry.space_group_name_H-M   'P 1'
#
loop_
_entity.id
_entity.type
_entity.pdbx_description
1 polymer ?
#
loop_
_entity_poly.entity_id
_entity_poly.type
_entity_poly.pdbx_seq_one_letter_code
_entity_poly.pdbx_strand_id
1 'polypeptide(L)'
;MPQSATSTRARRRAATARALSSHARRWTAERGINGFTVEELCEAAGVSRRTFFNYFASKEDAVLGVPADRDDAEAQEAFIA
;
A
#
# COMPACT_ATOMS: atom_id res chain seq x y z
N MET A 1 21.92 -14.69 -17.57
CA MET A 1 21.73 -14.05 -16.25
C MET A 1 20.22 -13.90 -16.03
N PRO A 2 19.56 -14.67 -15.13
CA PRO A 2 18.09 -14.73 -15.09
C PRO A 2 17.50 -13.61 -14.22
N GLN A 3 16.89 -12.60 -14.84
CA GLN A 3 16.14 -11.52 -14.16
C GLN A 3 14.66 -11.86 -13.85
N SER A 4 14.25 -13.13 -13.95
CA SER A 4 12.81 -13.47 -13.97
C SER A 4 12.14 -13.67 -12.59
N ALA A 5 12.87 -13.61 -11.48
CA ALA A 5 12.31 -13.83 -10.14
C ALA A 5 11.74 -12.55 -9.46
N THR A 6 12.24 -11.36 -9.85
CA THR A 6 11.85 -10.08 -9.24
C THR A 6 10.46 -9.62 -9.67
N SER A 7 10.04 -9.92 -10.92
CA SER A 7 8.80 -9.37 -11.50
C SER A 7 7.53 -9.94 -10.87
N THR A 8 7.52 -11.23 -10.50
CA THR A 8 6.33 -11.87 -9.90
C THR A 8 6.11 -11.42 -8.46
N ARG A 9 7.20 -11.24 -7.69
CA ARG A 9 7.13 -10.79 -6.31
C ARG A 9 6.73 -9.31 -6.23
N ALA A 10 7.28 -8.47 -7.12
CA ALA A 10 6.89 -7.08 -7.27
C ALA A 10 5.42 -6.94 -7.73
N ARG A 11 4.95 -7.74 -8.70
CA ARG A 11 3.54 -7.75 -9.11
C ARG A 11 2.59 -8.12 -7.96
N ARG A 12 2.93 -9.16 -7.20
CA ARG A 12 2.12 -9.57 -6.04
C ARG A 12 2.07 -8.47 -4.99
N ARG A 13 3.20 -7.81 -4.71
CA ARG A 13 3.28 -6.64 -3.81
C ARG A 13 2.37 -5.51 -4.33
N ALA A 14 2.47 -5.14 -5.60
CA ALA A 14 1.63 -4.09 -6.19
C ALA A 14 0.12 -4.44 -6.16
N ALA A 15 -0.24 -5.72 -6.38
CA ALA A 15 -1.63 -6.16 -6.30
C ALA A 15 -2.20 -6.03 -4.89
N THR A 16 -1.45 -6.45 -3.87
CA THR A 16 -1.84 -6.31 -2.46
C THR A 16 -1.96 -4.82 -2.06
N ALA A 17 -1.02 -3.99 -2.49
CA ALA A 17 -1.07 -2.54 -2.23
C ALA A 17 -2.30 -1.87 -2.87
N ARG A 18 -2.67 -2.27 -4.09
CA ARG A 18 -3.88 -1.80 -4.78
C ARG A 18 -5.17 -2.25 -4.09
N ALA A 19 -5.22 -3.49 -3.61
CA ALA A 19 -6.38 -3.97 -2.88
C ALA A 19 -6.60 -3.15 -1.60
N LEU A 20 -5.55 -2.99 -0.78
CA LEU A 20 -5.57 -2.18 0.43
C LEU A 20 -6.02 -0.74 0.17
N SER A 21 -5.42 -0.08 -0.82
CA SER A 21 -5.75 1.31 -1.14
C SER A 21 -7.16 1.47 -1.71
N SER A 22 -7.65 0.51 -2.49
CA SER A 22 -9.03 0.50 -2.98
C SER A 22 -10.04 0.41 -1.82
N HIS A 23 -9.84 -0.52 -0.89
CA HIS A 23 -10.70 -0.65 0.29
C HIS A 23 -10.65 0.61 1.16
N ALA A 24 -9.45 1.15 1.42
CA ALA A 24 -9.27 2.35 2.22
C ALA A 24 -9.97 3.56 1.61
N ARG A 25 -9.81 3.78 0.28
CA ARG A 25 -10.49 4.87 -0.44
C ARG A 25 -12.00 4.74 -0.39
N ARG A 26 -12.52 3.53 -0.62
CA ARG A 26 -13.96 3.28 -0.59
C ARG A 26 -14.57 3.60 0.77
N TRP A 27 -13.97 3.10 1.85
CA TRP A 27 -14.47 3.37 3.20
C TRP A 27 -14.30 4.82 3.62
N THR A 28 -13.22 5.47 3.18
CA THR A 28 -13.04 6.90 3.38
C THR A 28 -14.13 7.71 2.69
N ALA A 29 -14.52 7.34 1.46
CA ALA A 29 -15.59 8.01 0.73
C ALA A 29 -16.97 7.78 1.35
N GLU A 30 -17.24 6.58 1.87
CA GLU A 30 -18.53 6.22 2.45
C GLU A 30 -18.71 6.74 3.89
N ARG A 31 -17.64 6.77 4.70
CA ARG A 31 -17.71 6.96 6.16
C ARG A 31 -16.76 8.02 6.70
N GLY A 32 -15.91 8.60 5.85
CA GLY A 32 -14.81 9.47 6.24
C GLY A 32 -13.58 8.70 6.74
N ILE A 33 -12.44 9.40 6.85
CA ILE A 33 -11.15 8.81 7.26
C ILE A 33 -11.17 8.22 8.68
N ASN A 34 -12.09 8.68 9.53
CA ASN A 34 -12.27 8.18 10.90
C ASN A 34 -13.38 7.13 11.02
N GLY A 35 -14.05 6.77 9.91
CA GLY A 35 -15.15 5.80 9.90
C GLY A 35 -14.72 4.33 9.74
N PHE A 36 -13.42 4.06 9.74
CA PHE A 36 -12.84 2.72 9.75
C PHE A 36 -11.46 2.72 10.42
N THR A 37 -11.05 1.53 10.88
CA THR A 37 -9.74 1.29 11.49
C THR A 37 -8.80 0.54 10.54
N VAL A 38 -7.50 0.63 10.80
CA VAL A 38 -6.49 -0.17 10.09
C VAL A 38 -6.76 -1.66 10.28
N GLU A 39 -7.31 -2.06 11.41
CA GLU A 39 -7.60 -3.46 11.75
C GLU A 39 -8.72 -4.04 10.87
N GLU A 40 -9.83 -3.31 10.73
CA GLU A 40 -10.92 -3.67 9.81
C GLU A 40 -10.44 -3.70 8.36
N LEU A 41 -9.59 -2.74 7.97
CA LEU A 41 -9.04 -2.68 6.62
C LEU A 41 -8.13 -3.89 6.33
N CYS A 42 -7.31 -4.28 7.31
CA CYS A 42 -6.48 -5.47 7.25
C CYS A 42 -7.33 -6.74 7.10
N GLU A 43 -8.40 -6.86 7.89
CA GLU A 43 -9.32 -7.99 7.83
C GLU A 43 -10.01 -8.08 6.45
N ALA A 44 -10.53 -6.97 5.94
CA ALA A 44 -11.16 -6.92 4.62
C ALA A 44 -10.21 -7.25 3.47
N ALA A 45 -8.93 -6.86 3.57
CA ALA A 45 -7.90 -7.16 2.58
C ALA A 45 -7.23 -8.52 2.80
N GLY A 46 -7.57 -9.27 3.86
CA GLY A 46 -6.97 -10.57 4.17
C GLY A 46 -5.48 -10.50 4.52
N VAL A 47 -5.02 -9.39 5.09
CA VAL A 47 -3.62 -9.18 5.49
C VAL A 47 -3.49 -8.92 6.98
N SER A 48 -2.34 -9.24 7.56
CA SER A 48 -2.07 -8.90 8.96
C SER A 48 -1.66 -7.43 9.13
N ARG A 49 -1.85 -6.85 10.32
CA ARG A 49 -1.37 -5.49 10.65
C ARG A 49 0.11 -5.27 10.33
N ARG A 50 0.97 -6.24 10.64
CA ARG A 50 2.39 -6.20 10.27
C ARG A 50 2.59 -6.07 8.76
N THR A 51 1.80 -6.79 7.96
CA THR A 51 1.81 -6.69 6.51
C THR A 51 1.30 -5.33 6.06
N PHE A 52 0.27 -4.78 6.68
CA PHE A 52 -0.16 -3.40 6.38
C PHE A 52 0.96 -2.39 6.63
N PHE A 53 1.62 -2.43 7.79
CA PHE A 53 2.72 -1.51 8.10
C PHE A 53 3.96 -1.69 7.23
N ASN A 54 4.18 -2.88 6.66
CA ASN A 54 5.20 -3.11 5.63
C ASN A 54 4.87 -2.46 4.26
N TYR A 55 3.66 -1.94 4.10
CA TYR A 55 3.17 -1.35 2.87
C TYR A 55 2.72 0.10 3.05
N PHE A 56 2.17 0.49 4.20
CA PHE A 56 1.63 1.83 4.48
C PHE A 56 1.93 2.23 5.92
N ALA A 57 2.44 3.45 6.13
CA ALA A 57 2.79 3.94 7.46
C ALA A 57 1.53 4.33 8.24
N SER A 58 0.50 4.77 7.53
CA SER A 58 -0.75 5.27 8.07
C SER A 58 -1.96 4.83 7.23
N LYS A 59 -3.16 4.99 7.79
CA LYS A 59 -4.41 4.83 7.02
C LYS A 59 -4.53 5.91 5.93
N GLU A 60 -4.02 7.12 6.16
CA GLU A 60 -3.98 8.16 5.14
C GLU A 60 -3.10 7.76 3.96
N ASP A 61 -1.92 7.19 4.21
CA ASP A 61 -1.04 6.63 3.17
C ASP A 61 -1.75 5.54 2.36
N ALA A 62 -2.50 4.66 3.03
CA ALA A 62 -3.30 3.65 2.34
C ALA A 62 -4.37 4.27 1.44
N VAL A 63 -5.04 5.34 1.89
CA VAL A 63 -6.03 6.07 1.09
C VAL A 63 -5.36 6.80 -0.09
N LEU A 64 -4.21 7.44 0.14
CA LEU A 64 -3.47 8.12 -0.90
C LEU A 64 -2.82 7.13 -1.88
N GLY A 65 -2.59 5.89 -1.45
CA GLY A 65 -1.87 4.87 -2.21
C GLY A 65 -0.36 5.11 -2.19
N VAL A 66 0.15 5.80 -1.16
CA VAL A 66 1.57 6.10 -0.99
C VAL A 66 2.20 4.99 -0.16
N PRO A 67 3.05 4.13 -0.74
CA PRO A 67 3.65 3.04 0.02
C PRO A 67 4.61 3.57 1.11
N ALA A 68 4.62 2.94 2.29
CA ALA A 68 5.55 3.20 3.40
C ALA A 68 7.01 3.01 3.01
N ASP A 69 7.22 2.02 2.15
CA ASP A 69 8.51 1.59 1.63
C ASP A 69 8.82 2.38 0.38
N ARG A 70 8.65 3.71 0.46
CA ARG A 70 9.12 4.66 -0.53
C ARG A 70 10.65 4.65 -0.51
N ASP A 71 11.27 3.50 -0.81
CA ASP A 71 12.58 3.40 -1.46
C ASP A 71 12.41 3.98 -2.87
N ASP A 72 12.00 5.24 -2.95
CA ASP A 72 12.06 6.02 -4.18
C ASP A 72 13.51 6.44 -4.36
N ALA A 73 14.43 5.48 -4.44
CA ALA A 73 15.73 5.75 -5.02
C ALA A 73 15.52 6.32 -6.44
N GLU A 74 14.57 5.75 -7.20
CA GLU A 74 14.21 6.21 -8.55
C GLU A 74 13.51 7.58 -8.58
N ALA A 75 12.59 7.90 -7.65
CA ALA A 75 11.94 9.22 -7.65
C ALA A 75 12.73 10.31 -6.90
N GLN A 76 13.65 9.94 -5.99
CA GLN A 76 14.67 10.88 -5.50
C GLN A 76 15.62 11.24 -6.64
N GLU A 77 16.08 10.28 -7.43
CA GLU A 77 16.98 10.52 -8.55
C GLU A 77 16.31 11.39 -9.62
N ALA A 78 15.04 11.16 -9.91
CA ALA A 78 14.25 12.00 -10.83
C ALA A 78 13.95 13.42 -10.30
N PHE A 79 14.02 13.66 -8.99
CA PHE A 79 13.82 14.99 -8.40
C PHE A 79 15.14 15.77 -8.24
N ILE A 80 16.29 15.09 -8.34
CA ILE A 80 17.64 15.68 -8.21
C ILE A 80 18.28 15.97 -9.58
N ALA A 81 17.75 15.40 -10.67
CA ALA A 81 18.17 15.69 -12.05
C ALA A 81 17.56 16.98 -12.61
#